data_AF-A0A7N2KM35-F1
#
_entry.id   AF-A0A7N2KM35-F1
#
_cell.length_a   1.000
_cell.length_b   1.000
_cell.length_c   1.000
_cell.angle_alpha   90.00
_cell.angle_beta   90.00
_cell.angle_gamma   90.00
#
_symmetry.space_group_name_H-M   'P 1'
#
loop_
_entity.id
_entity.type
_entity.pdbx_description
1 polymer ?
#
loop_
_entity_poly.entity_id
_entity_poly.type
_entity_poly.pdbx_seq_one_letter_code
_entity_poly.pdbx_strand_id
1 'polypeptide(L)'
;MKKTNQPDYAVRAVTSYCMSAQNLFTQLTDHINQENVDFHQVNVSARELFEQSNSVGAAHVKHACVELLHACEENDKDYCSKTLYWTKNEFSQLKRKFETVVQWQSDV
;
A
#
# COMPACT_ATOMS: atom_id res chain seq x y z
N MET A 1 -23.75 17.00 23.90
CA MET A 1 -22.55 16.58 23.13
C MET A 1 -22.99 15.62 22.03
N LYS A 2 -23.00 16.07 20.77
CA LYS A 2 -23.17 15.14 19.64
C LYS A 2 -21.93 14.24 19.64
N LYS A 3 -22.10 12.92 19.73
CA LYS A 3 -21.05 11.99 19.30
C LYS A 3 -20.86 12.25 17.81
N THR A 4 -19.84 13.03 17.45
CA THR A 4 -19.41 13.16 16.07
C THR A 4 -19.02 11.77 15.59
N ASN A 5 -19.80 11.25 14.65
CA ASN A 5 -19.69 9.92 14.08
C ASN A 5 -18.23 9.56 13.73
N GLN A 6 -17.61 8.73 14.57
CA GLN A 6 -16.31 8.09 14.28
C GLN A 6 -16.25 7.25 12.97
N PRO A 7 -17.37 6.74 12.40
CA PRO A 7 -17.34 6.09 11.09
C PRO A 7 -16.71 6.93 9.97
N ASP A 8 -16.89 8.25 9.98
CA ASP A 8 -16.40 9.14 8.92
C ASP A 8 -14.88 9.23 8.88
N TYR A 9 -14.21 9.24 10.05
CA TYR A 9 -12.75 9.28 10.10
C TYR A 9 -12.12 7.99 9.54
N ALA A 10 -12.64 6.83 9.93
CA ALA A 10 -12.13 5.55 9.47
C ALA A 10 -12.32 5.38 7.96
N VAL A 11 -13.50 5.72 7.43
CA VAL A 11 -13.79 5.67 5.99
C VAL A 11 -12.87 6.63 5.22
N ARG A 12 -12.66 7.85 5.71
CA ARG A 12 -11.74 8.82 5.10
C ARG A 12 -10.30 8.34 5.12
N ALA A 13 -9.83 7.81 6.24
CA ALA A 13 -8.46 7.30 6.38
C ALA A 13 -8.21 6.12 5.42
N VAL A 14 -9.15 5.17 5.35
CA VAL A 14 -9.10 4.03 4.43
C VAL A 14 -9.15 4.47 2.97
N THR A 15 -10.05 5.39 2.62
CA THR A 15 -10.16 5.92 1.26
C THR A 15 -8.88 6.64 0.85
N SER A 16 -8.33 7.50 1.72
CA SER A 16 -7.06 8.19 1.49
C SER A 16 -5.91 7.21 1.30
N TYR A 17 -5.80 6.20 2.16
CA TYR A 17 -4.79 5.16 2.04
C TYR A 17 -4.89 4.41 0.71
N CYS A 18 -6.09 4.00 0.30
CA CYS A 18 -6.28 3.29 -0.96
C CYS A 18 -5.83 4.11 -2.18
N MET A 19 -6.15 5.40 -2.21
CA MET A 19 -5.72 6.30 -3.29
C MET A 19 -4.20 6.48 -3.30
N SER A 20 -3.59 6.75 -2.15
CA SER A 20 -2.14 6.93 -2.04
C SER A 20 -1.39 5.65 -2.40
N ALA A 21 -1.84 4.49 -1.92
CA ALA A 21 -1.23 3.20 -2.23
C ALA A 21 -1.29 2.88 -3.74
N GLN A 22 -2.41 3.18 -4.41
CA GLN A 22 -2.51 3.02 -5.86
C GLN A 22 -1.50 3.87 -6.62
N ASN A 23 -1.32 5.13 -6.22
CA ASN A 23 -0.31 6.01 -6.81
C ASN A 23 1.11 5.47 -6.57
N LEU A 24 1.42 5.03 -5.35
CA LEU A 24 2.71 4.42 -5.02
C LEU A 24 2.97 3.14 -5.81
N PHE A 25 1.95 2.30 -6.03
CA PHE A 25 2.10 1.11 -6.87
C PHE A 25 2.41 1.45 -8.32
N THR A 26 1.84 2.52 -8.87
CA THR A 26 2.18 3.01 -10.21
C THR A 26 3.64 3.44 -10.24
N GLN A 27 4.07 4.31 -9.32
CA GLN A 27 5.46 4.77 -9.21
C GLN A 27 6.46 3.61 -9.09
N LEU A 28 6.21 2.67 -8.16
CA LEU A 28 7.04 1.48 -7.98
C LEU A 28 7.15 0.66 -9.26
N THR A 29 6.04 0.50 -9.99
CA THR A 29 6.03 -0.23 -11.27
C THR A 29 6.87 0.49 -12.31
N ASP A 30 6.72 1.81 -12.41
CA ASP A 30 7.43 2.63 -13.37
C ASP A 30 8.94 2.61 -13.10
N HIS A 31 9.35 2.78 -11.83
CA HIS A 31 10.77 2.71 -11.42
C HIS A 31 11.38 1.34 -11.73
N ILE A 32 10.70 0.25 -11.39
CA ILE A 32 11.23 -1.12 -11.58
C ILE A 32 11.28 -1.49 -13.07
N ASN A 33 10.37 -0.99 -13.90
CA ASN A 33 10.35 -1.32 -15.34
C ASN A 33 11.44 -0.60 -16.15
N GLN A 34 12.14 0.39 -15.59
CA GLN A 34 13.26 1.05 -16.25
C GLN A 34 14.37 0.05 -16.59
N GLU A 35 15.08 0.27 -17.70
CA GLU A 35 16.22 -0.55 -18.10
C GLU A 35 17.32 -0.52 -17.03
N ASN A 36 17.67 0.68 -16.56
CA ASN A 36 18.55 0.92 -15.43
C ASN A 36 17.69 1.41 -14.25
N VAL A 37 17.45 0.51 -13.28
CA VAL A 37 16.58 0.80 -12.14
C VAL A 37 17.31 1.71 -11.14
N ASP A 38 16.68 2.82 -10.77
CA ASP A 38 17.09 3.62 -9.62
C ASP A 38 16.49 3.01 -8.34
N PHE A 39 17.24 2.10 -7.71
CA PHE A 39 16.81 1.40 -6.49
C PHE A 39 16.61 2.35 -5.30
N HIS A 40 17.20 3.54 -5.31
CA HIS A 40 16.92 4.54 -4.28
C HIS A 40 15.48 5.06 -4.39
N GLN A 41 15.02 5.38 -5.61
CA GLN A 41 13.63 5.79 -5.83
C GLN A 41 12.64 4.66 -5.49
N VAL A 42 12.96 3.41 -5.85
CA VAL A 42 12.15 2.25 -5.44
C VAL A 42 12.07 2.15 -3.92
N ASN A 43 13.20 2.31 -3.20
CA ASN A 43 13.23 2.26 -1.73
C ASN A 43 12.39 3.38 -1.11
N VAL A 44 12.46 4.60 -1.63
CA VAL A 44 11.68 5.75 -1.14
C VAL A 44 10.17 5.46 -1.26
N SER A 45 9.69 5.06 -2.45
CA SER A 45 8.27 4.73 -2.63
C SER A 45 7.84 3.51 -1.81
N ALA A 46 8.69 2.49 -1.67
CA ALA A 46 8.39 1.31 -0.86
C ALA A 46 8.29 1.65 0.64
N ARG A 47 9.16 2.54 1.13
CA ARG A 47 9.14 3.02 2.52
C ARG A 47 7.91 3.86 2.81
N GLU A 48 7.52 4.74 1.89
CA GLU A 48 6.29 5.50 2.03
C GLU A 48 5.06 4.57 2.09
N LEU A 49 5.01 3.54 1.23
CA LEU A 49 3.93 2.54 1.27
C LEU A 49 3.92 1.76 2.59
N PHE A 50 5.09 1.40 3.11
CA PHE A 50 5.22 0.75 4.42
C PHE A 50 4.65 1.63 5.54
N GLU A 51 5.05 2.91 5.60
CA GLU A 51 4.62 3.86 6.63
C GLU A 51 3.11 4.10 6.58
N GLN A 52 2.57 4.34 5.38
CA GLN A 52 1.14 4.51 5.18
C GLN A 52 0.37 3.24 5.56
N SER A 53 0.85 2.06 5.17
CA SER A 53 0.23 0.78 5.56
C SER A 53 0.25 0.56 7.07
N ASN A 54 1.34 0.95 7.74
CA ASN A 54 1.43 0.88 9.19
C ASN A 54 0.42 1.82 9.89
N SER A 55 0.22 3.03 9.35
CA SER A 55 -0.68 4.04 9.92
C SER A 55 -2.15 3.61 9.97
N VAL A 56 -2.60 2.74 9.05
CA VAL A 56 -3.98 2.25 8.96
C VAL A 56 -4.14 0.81 9.43
N GLY A 57 -3.09 0.19 9.98
CA GLY A 57 -3.13 -1.19 10.46
C GLY A 57 -3.19 -2.25 9.34
N ALA A 58 -2.75 -1.92 8.13
CA ALA A 58 -2.68 -2.84 7.00
C ALA A 58 -1.51 -3.85 7.16
N ALA A 59 -1.61 -4.74 8.15
CA ALA A 59 -0.50 -5.56 8.62
C ALA A 59 0.18 -6.42 7.54
N HIS A 60 -0.61 -7.04 6.65
CA HIS A 60 -0.06 -7.89 5.59
C HIS A 60 0.64 -7.09 4.49
N VAL A 61 0.05 -5.95 4.08
CA VAL A 61 0.68 -5.06 3.10
C VAL A 61 1.98 -4.50 3.67
N LYS A 62 1.96 -4.07 4.94
CA LYS A 62 3.16 -3.62 5.66
C LYS A 62 4.24 -4.70 5.67
N HIS A 63 3.88 -5.95 5.97
CA HIS A 63 4.84 -7.04 5.98
C HIS A 63 5.42 -7.32 4.58
N ALA A 64 4.59 -7.32 3.54
CA ALA A 64 5.07 -7.46 2.16
C ALA A 64 6.00 -6.29 1.73
N CYS A 65 5.80 -5.09 2.26
CA CYS A 65 6.72 -3.97 2.03
C CYS A 65 8.12 -4.21 2.63
N VAL A 66 8.25 -4.99 3.71
CA VAL A 66 9.57 -5.34 4.27
C VAL A 66 10.39 -6.15 3.26
N GLU A 67 9.75 -7.11 2.59
CA GLU A 67 10.39 -7.90 1.53
C GLU A 67 10.78 -7.02 0.33
N LEU A 68 9.93 -6.07 -0.05
CA LEU A 68 10.24 -5.12 -1.12
C LEU A 68 11.41 -4.20 -0.75
N LEU A 69 11.49 -3.73 0.50
CA LEU A 69 12.61 -2.91 0.99
C LEU A 69 13.92 -3.69 0.96
N HIS A 70 13.90 -4.95 1.39
CA HIS A 70 15.05 -5.84 1.30
C HIS A 70 15.50 -6.07 -0.15
N ALA A 71 14.56 -6.28 -1.08
CA ALA A 71 14.89 -6.39 -2.50
C ALA A 71 15.54 -5.12 -3.08
N CYS A 72 15.17 -3.93 -2.57
CA CYS A 72 15.82 -2.67 -2.94
C CYS A 72 17.28 -2.60 -2.44
N GLU A 73 17.54 -3.08 -1.22
CA GLU A 73 18.89 -3.08 -0.62
C GLU A 73 19.85 -4.00 -1.38
N GLU A 74 19.35 -5.13 -1.87
CA GLU A 74 20.10 -6.08 -2.71
C GLU A 74 20.28 -5.61 -4.16
N ASN A 75 19.64 -4.50 -4.56
CA ASN A 75 19.60 -4.02 -5.95
C ASN A 75 19.16 -5.09 -6.95
N ASP A 76 18.21 -5.95 -6.55
CA ASP A 76 17.71 -7.05 -7.37
C ASP A 76 16.38 -6.67 -8.02
N LYS A 77 16.41 -6.39 -9.32
CA LYS A 77 15.24 -6.00 -10.12
C LYS A 77 14.17 -7.09 -10.17
N ASP A 78 14.58 -8.35 -10.32
CA ASP A 78 13.64 -9.47 -10.43
C ASP A 78 12.97 -9.74 -9.10
N TYR A 79 13.73 -9.64 -8.00
CA TYR A 79 13.20 -9.75 -6.66
C TYR A 79 12.29 -8.56 -6.30
N CYS A 80 12.64 -7.33 -6.70
CA CYS A 80 11.76 -6.15 -6.57
C CYS A 80 10.43 -6.38 -7.32
N SER A 81 10.51 -6.88 -8.56
CA SER A 81 9.31 -7.18 -9.36
C SER A 81 8.41 -8.22 -8.70
N LYS A 82 9.02 -9.30 -8.17
CA LYS A 82 8.31 -10.36 -7.46
C LYS A 82 7.65 -9.84 -6.18
N THR A 83 8.37 -9.12 -5.33
CA THR A 83 7.85 -8.60 -4.06
C THR A 83 6.81 -7.50 -4.27
N LEU A 84 6.95 -6.66 -5.30
CA LEU A 84 5.91 -5.72 -5.72
C LEU A 84 4.62 -6.44 -6.11
N TYR A 85 4.72 -7.53 -6.88
CA TYR A 85 3.56 -8.35 -7.24
C TYR A 85 2.84 -8.90 -5.99
N TRP A 86 3.58 -9.46 -5.02
CA TRP A 86 3.00 -9.93 -3.76
C TRP A 86 2.35 -8.80 -2.97
N THR A 87 2.99 -7.65 -2.88
CA THR A 87 2.47 -6.48 -2.16
C THR A 87 1.17 -5.98 -2.77
N LYS A 88 1.06 -5.93 -4.11
CA LYS A 88 -0.19 -5.61 -4.83
C LYS A 88 -1.29 -6.62 -4.56
N ASN A 89 -0.95 -7.91 -4.44
CA ASN A 89 -1.92 -8.96 -4.10
C ASN A 89 -2.48 -8.78 -2.68
N GLU A 90 -1.63 -8.54 -1.68
CA GLU A 90 -2.07 -8.26 -0.30
C GLU A 90 -2.94 -7.00 -0.23
N PHE A 91 -2.56 -5.93 -0.95
CA PHE A 91 -3.37 -4.72 -1.03
C PHE A 91 -4.73 -4.98 -1.69
N SER A 92 -4.77 -5.78 -2.76
CA SER A 92 -6.03 -6.11 -3.45
C SER A 92 -6.99 -6.89 -2.55
N GLN A 93 -6.47 -7.79 -1.71
CA GLN A 93 -7.27 -8.51 -0.71
C GLN A 93 -7.79 -7.55 0.38
N LEU A 94 -6.95 -6.63 0.85
CA LEU A 94 -7.34 -5.62 1.83
C LEU A 94 -8.41 -4.66 1.30
N LYS A 95 -8.24 -4.17 0.06
CA LYS A 95 -9.17 -3.24 -0.59
C LYS A 95 -10.59 -3.82 -0.69
N ARG A 96 -10.72 -5.10 -1.05
CA ARG A 96 -12.03 -5.79 -1.08
C ARG A 96 -12.71 -5.83 0.31
N LYS A 97 -11.92 -6.04 1.37
CA LYS A 97 -12.43 -6.02 2.75
C LYS A 97 -12.91 -4.62 3.14
N PHE A 98 -12.15 -3.58 2.76
CA PHE A 98 -12.55 -2.19 3.00
C PHE A 98 -13.82 -1.79 2.23
N GLU A 99 -13.92 -2.14 0.95
CA GLU A 99 -15.12 -1.89 0.15
C GLU A 99 -16.36 -2.57 0.76
N THR A 100 -16.20 -3.79 1.25
CA THR A 100 -17.26 -4.49 1.98
C THR A 100 -17.69 -3.68 3.21
N VAL A 101 -16.75 -3.28 4.08
CA VAL A 101 -17.06 -2.51 5.30
C VAL A 101 -17.72 -1.16 5.01
N VAL A 102 -17.26 -0.42 4.00
CA VAL A 102 -17.85 0.87 3.61
C VAL A 102 -19.29 0.70 3.12
N GLN A 103 -19.57 -0.36 2.36
CA GLN A 103 -20.92 -0.68 1.91
C GLN A 103 -21.85 -0.95 3.11
N TRP A 104 -21.45 -1.79 4.05
CA TRP A 104 -22.24 -2.07 5.27
C TRP A 104 -22.52 -0.82 6.10
N GLN A 105 -21.61 0.16 6.14
CA GLN A 105 -21.81 1.41 6.88
C GLN A 105 -22.74 2.39 6.16
N SER A 106 -22.92 2.24 4.85
CA SER A 106 -23.80 3.08 4.03
C SER A 106 -25.24 2.57 3.98
N ASP A 107 -25.45 1.29 4.30
CA ASP A 107 -26.76 0.60 4.32
C ASP A 107 -27.42 0.59 5.72
N VAL A 108 -26.85 1.28 6.72
CA VAL A 108 -27.35 1.43 8.10
C VAL A 108 -27.75 2.88 8.38
#